data_AF-A0A534U6I3-F1
#
_entry.id   AF-A0A534U6I3-F1
#
_cell.length_a   1.000
_cell.length_b   1.000
_cell.length_c   1.000
_cell.angle_alpha   90.00
_cell.angle_beta   90.00
_cell.angle_gamma   90.00
#
_symmetry.space_group_name_H-M   'P 1'
#
loop_
_entity.id
_entity.type
_entity.pdbx_description
1 polymer ?
#
loop_
_entity_poly.entity_id
_entity_poly.type
_entity_poly.pdbx_seq_one_letter_code
_entity_poly.pdbx_strand_id
1 'polypeptide(L)'
;MMRRQCDDCGTLLDLYARCRGEVGLSQLLDQLIATGVARAKIEAVLTTDLDGQGSIRDQITADMANRLLADMGVAPRQTVADVRRLRERSPGAASTTRPAGDVAPPPTRRRE
;
A
#
# COMPACT_ATOMS: atom_id res chain seq x y z
N MET A 1 6.34 -24.44 7.00
CA MET A 1 5.85 -24.06 8.35
C MET A 1 4.41 -23.57 8.20
N MET A 2 3.40 -24.42 8.46
CA MET A 2 1.99 -24.01 8.44
C MET A 2 1.70 -23.24 9.73
N ARG A 3 1.71 -21.90 9.66
CA ARG A 3 1.24 -21.07 10.79
C ARG A 3 -0.24 -21.37 11.00
N ARG A 4 -0.64 -21.77 12.20
CA ARG A 4 -2.06 -21.84 12.59
C ARG A 4 -2.65 -20.45 12.41
N GLN A 5 -3.48 -20.30 11.38
CA GLN A 5 -4.17 -19.05 11.12
C GLN A 5 -5.23 -18.87 12.21
N CYS A 6 -5.27 -17.68 12.81
CA CYS A 6 -6.33 -17.35 13.76
C CYS A 6 -7.64 -17.07 13.01
N ASP A 7 -8.80 -17.28 13.62
CA ASP A 7 -10.10 -17.06 12.94
C ASP A 7 -10.27 -15.61 12.45
N ASP A 8 -9.79 -14.64 13.24
CA ASP A 8 -9.73 -13.22 12.82
C ASP A 8 -8.84 -13.05 11.57
N CYS A 9 -7.73 -13.77 11.52
CA CYS A 9 -6.78 -13.73 10.41
C CYS A 9 -7.42 -14.31 9.14
N GLY A 10 -8.26 -15.35 9.26
CA GLY A 10 -9.08 -15.88 8.17
C GLY A 10 -10.07 -14.85 7.65
N THR A 11 -10.84 -14.28 8.57
CA THR A 11 -11.86 -13.26 8.25
C THR A 11 -11.27 -12.06 7.50
N LEU A 12 -10.10 -11.56 7.95
CA LEU A 12 -9.42 -10.44 7.31
C LEU A 12 -8.90 -10.80 5.90
N LEU A 13 -8.42 -12.02 5.69
CA LEU A 13 -7.98 -12.47 4.36
C LEU A 13 -9.15 -12.69 3.41
N ASP A 14 -10.26 -13.26 3.87
CA ASP A 14 -11.46 -13.43 3.05
C ASP A 14 -12.06 -12.08 2.64
N LEU A 15 -12.01 -11.10 3.54
CA LEU A 15 -12.41 -9.73 3.22
C LEU A 15 -11.46 -9.12 2.19
N TYR A 16 -10.14 -9.27 2.38
CA TYR A 16 -9.14 -8.81 1.42
C TYR A 16 -9.33 -9.45 0.04
N ALA A 17 -9.53 -10.77 -0.04
CA ALA A 17 -9.72 -11.49 -1.30
C ALA A 17 -10.94 -10.98 -2.09
N ARG A 18 -12.02 -10.61 -1.40
CA ARG A 18 -13.22 -10.01 -2.01
C ARG A 18 -13.00 -8.57 -2.47
N CYS A 19 -12.21 -7.81 -1.72
CA CYS A 19 -11.97 -6.39 -1.96
C CYS A 19 -10.83 -6.11 -2.95
N ARG A 20 -9.95 -7.09 -3.15
CA ARG A 20 -8.73 -6.94 -3.94
C ARG A 20 -9.05 -6.49 -5.35
N GLY A 21 -8.45 -5.38 -5.75
CA GLY A 21 -8.65 -4.83 -7.10
C GLY A 21 -10.01 -4.19 -7.32
N GLU A 22 -10.90 -4.11 -6.32
CA GLU A 22 -12.15 -3.34 -6.43
C GLU A 22 -12.04 -2.01 -5.70
N VAL A 23 -11.53 -2.02 -4.47
CA VAL A 23 -11.46 -0.85 -3.59
C VAL A 23 -10.03 -0.35 -3.35
N GLY A 24 -9.89 0.94 -3.06
CA GLY A 24 -8.61 1.54 -2.69
C GLY A 24 -8.17 1.19 -1.26
N LEU A 25 -6.90 1.44 -0.92
CA LEU A 25 -6.31 1.12 0.39
C LEU A 25 -7.11 1.71 1.56
N SER A 26 -7.53 2.97 1.48
CA SER A 26 -8.29 3.62 2.57
C SER A 26 -9.63 2.93 2.80
N GLN A 27 -10.36 2.62 1.74
CA GLN A 27 -11.66 1.96 1.83
C GLN A 27 -11.53 0.50 2.29
N LEU A 28 -10.46 -0.19 1.90
CA LEU A 28 -10.12 -1.50 2.47
C LEU A 28 -9.83 -1.39 3.97
N LEU A 29 -9.06 -0.39 4.40
CA LEU A 29 -8.77 -0.18 5.83
C LEU A 29 -10.05 0.13 6.61
N ASP A 30 -10.95 0.93 6.07
CA ASP A 30 -12.26 1.21 6.70
C ASP A 30 -13.06 -0.07 6.87
N GLN A 31 -13.09 -0.94 5.86
CA GLN A 31 -13.77 -2.23 5.94
C GLN A 31 -13.10 -3.19 6.94
N LEU A 32 -11.76 -3.22 6.99
CA LEU A 32 -11.02 -4.02 7.98
C LEU A 32 -11.29 -3.50 9.40
N ILE A 33 -11.34 -2.19 9.61
CA ILE A 33 -11.67 -1.59 10.91
C ILE A 33 -13.12 -1.91 11.30
N ALA A 34 -14.06 -1.88 10.35
CA ALA A 34 -15.46 -2.20 10.58
C ALA A 34 -15.71 -3.64 11.06
N THR A 35 -14.77 -4.57 10.83
CA THR A 35 -14.85 -5.94 11.38
C THR A 35 -14.72 -6.01 12.90
N GLY A 36 -14.27 -4.94 13.55
CA GLY A 36 -14.03 -4.91 14.99
C GLY A 36 -12.76 -5.64 15.44
N VAL A 37 -11.97 -6.16 14.51
CA VAL A 37 -10.68 -6.80 14.82
C VAL A 37 -9.68 -5.77 15.35
N ALA A 38 -8.89 -6.16 16.34
CA ALA A 38 -7.87 -5.28 16.91
C ALA A 38 -6.89 -4.77 15.84
N ARG A 39 -6.60 -3.46 15.85
CA ARG A 39 -5.72 -2.80 14.90
C ARG A 39 -4.35 -3.48 14.74
N ALA A 40 -3.77 -3.99 15.83
CA ALA A 40 -2.51 -4.71 15.81
C ALA A 40 -2.57 -6.00 14.96
N LYS A 41 -3.70 -6.71 14.97
CA LYS A 41 -3.91 -7.91 14.14
C LYS A 41 -4.10 -7.54 12.67
N ILE A 42 -4.84 -6.46 12.39
CA ILE A 42 -4.99 -5.93 11.03
C ILE A 42 -3.61 -5.56 10.46
N GLU A 43 -2.80 -4.84 11.24
CA GLU A 43 -1.45 -4.46 10.83
C GLU A 43 -0.55 -5.67 10.61
N ALA A 44 -0.61 -6.68 11.49
CA ALA A 44 0.13 -7.92 11.32
C ALA A 44 -0.25 -8.65 10.02
N VAL A 45 -1.54 -8.73 9.70
CA VAL A 45 -2.02 -9.35 8.45
C VAL A 45 -1.52 -8.57 7.23
N LEU A 46 -1.64 -7.24 7.26
CA LEU A 46 -1.23 -6.38 6.14
C LEU A 46 0.29 -6.42 5.87
N THR A 47 1.10 -6.65 6.90
CA THR A 47 2.57 -6.68 6.81
C THR A 47 3.13 -8.08 6.60
N THR A 48 2.35 -9.12 6.86
CA THR A 48 2.79 -10.51 6.67
C THR A 48 2.89 -10.83 5.18
N ASP A 49 4.03 -11.41 4.80
CA ASP A 49 4.21 -12.06 3.49
C ASP A 49 3.74 -13.50 3.62
N LEU A 50 2.52 -13.78 3.16
CA LEU A 50 1.87 -15.09 3.31
C LEU A 50 2.34 -16.09 2.25
N ASP A 51 2.60 -15.61 1.03
CA ASP A 51 2.89 -16.45 -0.14
C ASP A 51 4.32 -16.30 -0.65
N GLY A 52 5.17 -15.53 0.05
CA GLY A 52 6.52 -15.19 -0.38
C GLY A 52 6.60 -14.18 -1.54
N GLN A 53 5.44 -13.64 -1.96
CA GLN A 53 5.30 -12.71 -3.08
C GLN A 53 5.38 -11.24 -2.65
N GLY A 54 5.53 -10.97 -1.35
CA GLY A 54 5.41 -9.64 -0.78
C GLY A 54 4.14 -9.51 0.06
N SER A 55 4.18 -8.56 0.99
CA SER A 55 3.07 -8.34 1.92
C SER A 55 1.82 -7.86 1.20
N ILE A 56 0.65 -8.04 1.82
CA ILE A 56 -0.61 -7.51 1.30
C ILE A 56 -0.51 -6.01 1.01
N ARG A 57 0.21 -5.26 1.85
CA ARG A 57 0.49 -3.84 1.63
C ARG A 57 1.26 -3.59 0.32
N ASP A 58 2.25 -4.44 0.01
CA ASP A 58 3.03 -4.31 -1.22
C ASP A 58 2.16 -4.61 -2.45
N GLN A 59 1.29 -5.61 -2.34
CA GLN A 59 0.34 -5.99 -3.40
C GLN A 59 -0.64 -4.84 -3.71
N ILE A 60 -1.30 -4.30 -2.68
CA ILE A 60 -2.23 -3.18 -2.83
C ILE A 60 -1.53 -1.97 -3.45
N THR A 61 -0.30 -1.67 -3.01
CA THR A 61 0.48 -0.54 -3.52
C THR A 61 0.79 -0.71 -5.01
N ALA A 62 1.19 -1.91 -5.43
CA ALA A 62 1.45 -2.20 -6.85
C ALA A 62 0.18 -2.07 -7.70
N ASP A 63 -0.94 -2.63 -7.23
CA ASP A 63 -2.24 -2.57 -7.92
C ASP A 63 -2.73 -1.12 -8.05
N MET A 64 -2.61 -0.31 -7.00
CA MET A 64 -2.97 1.11 -7.03
C MET A 64 -2.07 1.92 -7.96
N ALA A 65 -0.76 1.71 -7.90
CA ALA A 65 0.18 2.41 -8.76
C ALA A 65 -0.08 2.08 -10.24
N ASN A 66 -0.40 0.83 -10.55
CA ASN A 66 -0.78 0.41 -11.90
C ASN A 66 -2.11 1.03 -12.36
N ARG A 67 -3.11 1.12 -11.48
CA ARG A 67 -4.37 1.82 -11.79
C ARG A 67 -4.13 3.29 -12.12
N LEU A 68 -3.37 4.01 -11.30
CA LEU A 68 -3.03 5.41 -11.55
C LEU A 68 -2.28 5.59 -12.87
N LEU A 69 -1.33 4.70 -13.17
CA LEU A 69 -0.62 4.72 -14.45
C LEU A 69 -1.57 4.49 -15.63
N ALA A 70 -2.46 3.50 -15.53
CA ALA A 70 -3.43 3.20 -16.55
C ALA A 70 -4.40 4.38 -16.81
N ASP A 71 -4.89 5.04 -15.75
CA ASP A 71 -5.74 6.23 -15.86
C ASP A 71 -5.04 7.40 -16.55
N MET A 72 -3.70 7.48 -16.41
CA MET A 72 -2.86 8.46 -17.11
C MET A 72 -2.46 8.02 -18.53
N GLY A 73 -2.96 6.88 -19.03
CA GLY A 73 -2.58 6.33 -20.33
C GLY A 73 -1.16 5.75 -20.38
N VAL A 74 -0.52 5.55 -19.22
CA VAL A 74 0.81 4.96 -19.10
C VAL A 74 0.66 3.46 -18.87
N ALA A 75 1.44 2.66 -19.59
CA ALA A 75 1.41 1.20 -19.45
C ALA A 75 1.74 0.79 -18.00
N PRO A 76 0.88 0.01 -17.32
CA PRO A 76 1.15 -0.48 -15.97
C PRO A 76 2.35 -1.43 -15.98
N ARG A 77 3.32 -1.21 -15.09
CA ARG A 77 4.58 -1.97 -15.00
C ARG A 77 5.04 -2.21 -13.57
N GLN A 78 4.30 -1.73 -12.58
CA GLN A 78 4.67 -1.87 -11.18
C GLN A 78 4.44 -3.32 -10.74
N THR A 79 5.48 -3.98 -10.25
CA THR A 79 5.38 -5.33 -9.70
C THR A 79 5.43 -5.29 -8.17
N VAL A 80 4.83 -6.28 -7.52
CA VAL A 80 4.89 -6.43 -6.06
C VAL A 80 6.34 -6.55 -5.58
N ALA A 81 7.19 -7.22 -6.36
CA ALA A 81 8.62 -7.33 -6.08
C ALA A 81 9.35 -5.97 -6.14
N ASP A 82 9.00 -5.09 -7.08
CA ASP A 82 9.55 -3.73 -7.14
C ASP A 82 9.14 -2.90 -5.92
N VAL A 83 7.87 -2.98 -5.52
CA VAL A 83 7.36 -2.29 -4.34
C VAL A 83 8.04 -2.80 -3.07
N ARG A 84 8.15 -4.12 -2.92
CA ARG A 84 8.87 -4.74 -1.79
C ARG A 84 10.32 -4.28 -1.75
N ARG A 85 11.03 -4.29 -2.89
CA ARG A 85 12.41 -3.78 -2.99
C ARG A 85 12.51 -2.32 -2.60
N LEU A 86 11.56 -1.48 -3.03
CA LEU A 86 11.52 -0.06 -2.69
C LEU A 86 11.36 0.15 -1.18
N ARG A 87 10.45 -0.61 -0.55
CA ARG A 87 10.24 -0.59 0.90
C ARG A 87 11.48 -1.02 1.67
N GLU A 88 12.12 -2.12 1.26
CA GLU A 88 13.34 -2.62 1.89
C GLU A 88 14.53 -1.66 1.72
N ARG A 89 14.60 -0.96 0.57
CA ARG A 89 15.64 0.04 0.26
C ARG A 89 15.41 1.39 0.94
N SER A 90 14.20 1.66 1.43
CA SER A 90 13.85 2.89 2.16
C SER A 90 13.02 2.56 3.41
N PRO A 91 13.63 1.95 4.43
CA PRO A 91 12.92 1.54 5.66
C PRO A 91 12.41 2.72 6.51
N GLY A 92 12.60 3.98 6.09
CA GLY A 92 12.28 5.19 6.83
C GLY A 92 11.26 6.15 6.17
N ALA A 93 10.61 5.80 5.06
CA ALA A 93 9.58 6.66 4.45
C ALA A 93 8.16 6.42 5.00
N ALA A 94 8.03 5.74 6.14
CA ALA A 94 6.79 5.75 6.90
C ALA A 94 6.66 7.12 7.59
N SER A 95 5.69 7.91 7.12
CA SER A 95 5.33 9.25 7.63
C SER A 95 6.32 10.38 7.33
N THR A 96 6.34 10.86 6.08
CA THR A 96 6.38 12.31 5.89
C THR A 96 5.05 12.75 5.29
N THR A 97 4.18 13.30 6.13
CA THR A 97 3.49 14.52 5.72
C THR A 97 4.61 15.43 5.23
N ARG A 98 4.74 15.61 3.91
CA ARG A 98 5.69 16.57 3.35
C ARG A 98 5.29 17.92 3.97
N PRO A 99 6.10 18.58 4.84
CA PRO A 99 5.77 19.93 5.21
C PRO A 99 5.69 20.72 3.90
N ALA A 100 4.61 21.47 3.73
CA ALA A 100 4.47 22.42 2.63
C ALA A 100 5.55 23.49 2.82
N GLY A 101 6.74 23.27 2.29
CA GLY A 101 7.88 24.13 2.55
C GLY A 101 9.17 23.55 2.01
N ASP A 102 9.23 23.40 0.68
CA ASP A 102 10.47 23.54 -0.10
C ASP A 102 10.09 23.46 -1.60
N VAL A 103 9.23 24.39 -2.02
CA VAL A 103 9.22 24.82 -3.42
C VAL A 103 10.22 25.96 -3.50
N ALA A 104 11.40 25.68 -4.06
CA ALA A 104 12.31 26.75 -4.47
C ALA A 104 11.53 27.69 -5.41
N PRO A 105 11.47 29.00 -5.14
CA PRO A 105 10.75 29.93 -5.99
C PRO A 105 11.35 29.88 -7.42
N PRO A 106 10.51 29.96 -8.47
CA PRO A 106 10.99 29.93 -9.85
C PRO A 106 11.96 31.09 -10.08
N PRO A 107 13.03 30.90 -10.88
CA PRO A 107 14.00 31.97 -11.14
C PRO A 107 13.29 33.15 -11.80
N THR A 108 13.34 34.30 -11.14
CA THR A 108 12.85 35.56 -11.71
C THR A 108 13.74 35.91 -12.90
N ARG A 109 13.20 35.80 -14.12
CA ARG A 109 13.83 36.41 -15.29
C ARG A 109 13.90 37.92 -15.04
N ARG A 110 15.10 38.45 -14.82
CA ARG A 110 15.34 39.89 -15.01
C ARG A 110 15.03 40.18 -16.47
N ARG A 111 14.02 41.02 -16.70
CA ARG A 111 13.90 41.77 -17.95
C ARG A 111 14.95 42.87 -17.87
N GLU A 112 15.97 42.77 -18.71
CA GLU A 112 16.78 43.91 -19.16
C GLU A 112 16.27 44.33 -20.54
#